data_AF-A0A962SVU4-F1
#
_entry.id   AF-A0A962SVU4-F1
#
_cell.length_a   1.000
_cell.length_b   1.000
_cell.length_c   1.000
_cell.angle_alpha   90.00
_cell.angle_beta   90.00
_cell.angle_gamma   90.00
#
_symmetry.space_group_name_H-M   'P 1'
#
loop_
_entity.id
_entity.type
_entity.pdbx_description
1 polymer ?
#
loop_
_entity_poly.entity_id
_entity_poly.type
_entity_poly.pdbx_seq_one_letter_code
_entity_poly.pdbx_strand_id
1 'polypeptide(L)' 'MPKTPDDAAYLAKLQDDYARWRSLPAYGPLQAVLGLASPSAVAKVLHRLQAAGFLERTPDRRWTPTGAFFDRPAAEVS' A
#
# COMPACT_ATOMS: atom_id res chain seq x y z
N MET A 1 -5.34 22.37 7.18
CA MET A 1 -4.33 21.65 6.36
C MET A 1 -4.98 20.37 5.84
N PRO A 2 -5.12 20.15 4.53
CA PRO A 2 -5.51 18.83 4.06
C PRO A 2 -4.36 17.88 4.45
N LYS A 3 -4.63 16.98 5.39
CA LYS A 3 -3.68 15.94 5.80
C LYS A 3 -3.36 15.14 4.54
N THR A 4 -2.15 15.27 4.00
CA THR A 4 -1.64 14.33 3.02
C THR A 4 -1.81 12.96 3.68
N PRO A 5 -2.62 12.05 3.13
CA PRO A 5 -2.78 10.74 3.74
C PRO A 5 -1.40 10.10 3.87
N ASP A 6 -1.00 9.84 5.11
CA ASP A 6 0.31 9.32 5.45
C ASP A 6 0.51 7.97 4.75
N ASP A 7 1.68 7.77 4.14
CA ASP A 7 2.01 6.51 3.48
C ASP A 7 1.86 5.32 4.43
N ALA A 8 2.01 5.53 5.74
CA ALA A 8 1.69 4.57 6.79
C ALA A 8 0.20 4.18 6.85
N ALA A 9 -0.72 5.13 6.68
CA ALA A 9 -2.16 4.85 6.64
C ALA A 9 -2.55 4.07 5.37
N TYR A 10 -1.90 4.35 4.25
CA TYR A 10 -2.08 3.56 3.02
C TYR A 10 -1.51 2.16 3.16
N LEU A 11 -0.32 2.03 3.76
CA LEU A 11 0.30 0.75 4.06
C LEU A 11 -0.62 -0.10 4.95
N ALA A 12 -1.17 0.48 6.02
CA ALA A 12 -2.10 -0.21 6.93
C ALA A 12 -3.34 -0.75 6.19
N LYS A 13 -3.95 0.05 5.30
CA LYS A 13 -5.10 -0.42 4.49
C LYS A 13 -4.73 -1.58 3.57
N LEU A 14 -3.54 -1.56 2.98
CA LEU A 14 -3.04 -2.66 2.14
C LEU A 14 -2.74 -3.90 2.98
N GLN A 15 -2.17 -3.74 4.17
CA GLN A 15 -1.92 -4.83 5.11
C GLN A 15 -3.23 -5.49 5.56
N ASP A 16 -4.27 -4.70 5.86
CA ASP A 16 -5.59 -5.21 6.26
C ASP A 16 -6.27 -5.99 5.13
N ASP A 17 -6.26 -5.46 3.90
CA ASP A 17 -6.83 -6.15 2.75
C ASP A 17 -6.04 -7.43 2.43
N TYR A 18 -4.71 -7.37 2.52
CA TYR A 18 -3.85 -8.54 2.38
C TYR A 18 -4.08 -9.56 3.50
N ALA A 19 -4.31 -9.15 4.74
CA ALA A 19 -4.59 -10.08 5.84
C ALA A 19 -5.90 -10.85 5.61
N ARG A 20 -6.87 -10.24 4.94
CA ARG A 20 -8.16 -10.85 4.61
C ARG A 20 -8.10 -11.82 3.42
N TRP A 21 -7.37 -11.47 2.37
CA TRP A 21 -7.36 -12.24 1.10
C TRP A 21 -6.05 -12.95 0.81
N ARG A 22 -5.01 -12.70 1.61
CA ARG A 22 -3.63 -13.21 1.47
C ARG A 22 -3.00 -12.95 0.10
N SER A 23 -3.48 -11.91 -0.58
CA SER A 23 -3.03 -11.50 -1.91
C SER A 23 -3.18 -10.00 -2.06
N LEU A 24 -2.19 -9.35 -2.70
CA LEU A 24 -2.35 -7.95 -3.07
C LEU A 24 -3.34 -7.84 -4.23
N PRO A 25 -4.31 -6.90 -4.15
CA PRO A 25 -5.24 -6.66 -5.24
C PRO A 25 -4.53 -6.13 -6.50
N ALA A 26 -5.16 -6.36 -7.64
CA ALA A 26 -4.74 -5.74 -8.90
C ALA A 26 -4.94 -4.21 -8.88
N TYR A 27 -4.40 -3.51 -9.88
CA TYR A 27 -4.43 -2.04 -9.98
C TYR A 27 -5.84 -1.42 -9.87
N GLY A 28 -6.86 -2.11 -10.39
CA GLY A 28 -8.26 -1.64 -10.32
C GLY A 28 -8.79 -1.57 -8.89
N PRO A 29 -8.86 -2.69 -8.14
CA PRO A 29 -9.35 -2.69 -6.77
C PRO A 29 -8.50 -1.83 -5.81
N LEU A 30 -7.22 -1.59 -6.11
CA LEU A 30 -6.36 -0.72 -5.31
C LEU A 30 -6.89 0.73 -5.17
N GLN A 31 -7.62 1.23 -6.16
CA GLN A 31 -8.28 2.54 -6.05
C GLN A 31 -9.32 2.54 -4.92
N ALA A 32 -10.12 1.48 -4.82
CA ALA A 32 -11.15 1.33 -3.78
C ALA A 32 -10.51 1.11 -2.40
N VAL A 33 -9.51 0.24 -2.31
CA VAL A 33 -8.80 -0.04 -1.04
C VAL A 33 -8.13 1.22 -0.49
N LEU A 34 -7.44 1.98 -1.34
CA LEU A 34 -6.76 3.20 -0.91
C LEU A 34 -7.72 4.39 -0.78
N GLY A 35 -8.92 4.32 -1.36
CA GLY A 35 -9.87 5.44 -1.43
C GLY A 35 -9.38 6.56 -2.34
N LEU A 36 -8.69 6.21 -3.44
CA LEU A 36 -8.08 7.15 -4.37
C LEU A 36 -8.86 7.23 -5.68
N ALA A 37 -9.25 8.45 -6.05
CA ALA A 37 -10.03 8.70 -7.26
C ALA A 37 -9.23 8.54 -8.58
N SER A 38 -7.90 8.47 -8.52
CA SER A 38 -7.04 8.48 -9.72
C SER A 38 -6.06 7.30 -9.75
N PRO A 39 -5.94 6.58 -10.87
CA PRO A 39 -4.95 5.51 -11.03
C PRO A 39 -3.52 6.01 -10.86
N SER A 40 -3.23 7.23 -11.31
CA SER A 40 -1.92 7.87 -11.15
C SER A 40 -1.59 8.20 -9.68
N ALA A 41 -2.61 8.45 -8.85
CA ALA A 41 -2.40 8.66 -7.41
C ALA A 41 -2.06 7.34 -6.72
N VAL A 42 -2.76 6.26 -7.07
CA VAL A 42 -2.45 4.90 -6.64
C VAL A 42 -1.01 4.54 -7.02
N ALA A 43 -0.63 4.78 -8.28
CA ALA A 43 0.74 4.56 -8.76
C ALA A 43 1.78 5.27 -7.90
N LYS A 44 1.56 6.56 -7.61
CA LYS A 44 2.46 7.35 -6.76
C LYS A 44 2.60 6.76 -5.36
N VAL A 45 1.51 6.29 -4.74
CA VAL A 45 1.57 5.62 -3.42
C VAL A 45 2.40 4.35 -3.50
N LEU A 46 2.10 3.46 -4.46
CA LEU A 46 2.80 2.18 -4.60
C LEU A 46 4.30 2.38 -4.86
N HIS A 47 4.67 3.37 -5.67
CA HIS A 47 6.07 3.72 -5.91
C HIS A 47 6.77 4.28 -4.66
N ARG A 48 6.07 5.05 -3.81
CA ARG A 48 6.63 5.50 -2.53
C ARG A 48 6.84 4.35 -1.56
N LEU A 49 5.86 3.45 -1.45
CA LEU A 49 5.97 2.23 -0.64
C LEU A 49 7.08 1.30 -1.15
N GLN A 50 7.27 1.24 -2.46
CA GLN A 50 8.40 0.54 -3.08
C GLN A 50 9.74 1.17 -2.70
N ALA A 51 9.86 2.49 -2.80
CA ALA A 51 11.08 3.22 -2.43
C ALA A 51 11.42 3.06 -0.93
N ALA A 52 10.40 2.93 -0.07
CA ALA A 52 10.55 2.63 1.34
C ALA A 52 10.81 1.13 1.64
N GLY A 53 10.82 0.27 0.61
CA GLY A 53 11.14 -1.14 0.74
C GLY A 53 9.98 -2.05 1.16
N PHE A 54 8.75 -1.54 1.25
CA PHE A 54 7.56 -2.32 1.61
C PHE A 54 7.00 -3.15 0.44
N LEU A 55 7.18 -2.67 -0.79
CA LEU A 55 6.69 -3.36 -1.99
C LEU A 55 7.82 -3.57 -2.97
N GLU A 56 7.74 -4.65 -3.73
CA GLU A 56 8.57 -4.85 -4.91
C GLU A 56 7.70 -5.05 -6.14
N ARG A 57 8.27 -4.77 -7.31
CA ARG A 57 7.60 -4.96 -8.59
C ARG A 57 8.24 -6.13 -9.31
N THR A 58 7.47 -7.18 -9.53
CA THR A 58 7.93 -8.36 -10.27
C THR A 58 8.05 -8.06 -11.76
N PRO A 59 8.78 -8.89 -12.53
CA PRO A 59 8.83 -8.79 -13.99
C PRO A 59 7.45 -8.80 -14.65
N ASP A 60 6.48 -9.50 -14.04
CA ASP A 60 5.08 -9.57 -14.47
C ASP A 60 4.27 -8.29 -14.15
N ARG A 61 4.95 -7.21 -13.73
CA ARG A 61 4.35 -5.93 -13.32
C ARG A 61 3.40 -6.06 -12.11
N ARG A 62 3.49 -7.15 -11.36
CA ARG A 62 2.71 -7.38 -10.15
C ARG A 62 3.42 -6.75 -8.96
N TRP A 63 2.63 -6.20 -8.04
CA TRP A 63 3.14 -5.75 -6.75
C TRP A 63 3.18 -6.92 -5.79
N THR A 64 4.32 -7.10 -5.14
CA THR A 64 4.55 -8.15 -4.14
C THR A 64 4.96 -7.50 -2.82
N PRO A 65 4.37 -7.91 -1.69
CA PRO A 65 4.81 -7.43 -0.39
C PRO A 65 6.18 -8.01 -0.05
N THR A 66 7.07 -7.18 0.48
CA THR A 66 8.38 -7.62 0.99
C THR A 66 8.27 -8.02 2.46
N GLY A 67 9.36 -8.46 3.09
CA GLY A 67 9.40 -8.69 4.54
C GLY A 67 9.00 -7.47 5.36
N ALA A 68 9.43 -6.27 4.95
CA ALA A 68 9.10 -5.01 5.63
C ALA A 68 7.60 -4.68 5.56
N PHE A 69 6.88 -5.16 4.53
CA PHE A 69 5.42 -4.99 4.44
C PHE A 69 4.68 -5.59 5.62
N PHE A 70 5.22 -6.66 6.21
CA PHE A 70 4.61 -7.34 7.35
C PHE A 70 5.11 -6.78 8.68
N ASP A 71 6.10 -5.90 8.63
CA ASP A 71 6.56 -5.21 9.81
C ASP A 71 5.47 -4.20 10.19
N ARG A 72 4.82 -4.47 11.33
CA ARG A 72 3.74 -3.63 11.80
C ARG A 72 4.42 -2.44 12.49
N PRO A 73 4.36 -1.21 11.94
CA PRO A 73 4.81 -0.06 12.71
C PRO A 73 3.97 -0.07 13.98
N ALA A 74 4.62 -0.10 15.15
CA ALA A 74 3.92 0.03 16.41
C ALA A 74 3.11 1.32 16.28
N ALA A 75 1.79 1.19 16.13
CA ALA A 75 0.91 2.34 16.11
C ALA A 75 1.18 3.05 17.42
N GLU A 76 1.84 4.20 17.35
CA GLU A 76 1.98 5.08 18.49
C GLU A 76 0.56 5.48 18.87
N VAL A 77 0.04 4.79 19.87
CA VAL A 77 -1.16 5.16 20.60
C VAL A 77 -0.83 6.49 21.27
N SER A 78 -1.30 7.58 20.66
CA SER A 78 -1.42 8.90 21.29
C SER A 78 -2.88 9.23 21.52
#